data_AF-A0A536CJK2-F1
#
_entry.id   AF-A0A536CJK2-F1
#
_cell.length_a   1.000
_cell.length_b   1.000
_cell.length_c   1.000
_cell.angle_alpha   90.00
_cell.angle_beta   90.00
_cell.angle_gamma   90.00
#
_symmetry.space_group_name_H-M   'P 1'
#
loop_
_entity.id
_entity.type
_entity.pdbx_description
1 polymer ?
#
loop_
_entity_poly.entity_id
_entity_poly.type
_entity_poly.pdbx_seq_one_letter_code
_entity_poly.pdbx_strand_id
1 'polypeptide(L)'
;MRFRSRLLVGALVLALGSCGQCGSSSSSAPAVHLVFTGPAAGTPASGTSGCQAFTSSKRFGYELDGAQMNGQDVVLTMTVYSNFNGQGTYPVGTVLDGGAELRLQVGSYVGSTTSGAGELKVDPGGRSGTIDAALPEGEHVSGSWRCDKYEVLTS
;
A
#
# COMPACT_ATOMS: atom_id res chain seq x y z
N MET A 1 73.90 -29.95 11.51
CA MET A 1 73.35 -30.93 12.49
C MET A 1 71.83 -30.87 12.35
N ARG A 2 71.21 -31.78 11.58
CA ARG A 2 70.50 -33.02 12.00
C ARG A 2 69.31 -32.79 12.96
N PHE A 3 68.11 -33.19 12.47
CA PHE A 3 66.95 -33.90 13.08
C PHE A 3 65.63 -33.30 12.52
N ARG A 4 64.96 -33.88 11.49
CA ARG A 4 64.06 -35.06 11.46
C ARG A 4 63.01 -35.10 12.59
N SER A 5 61.73 -34.89 12.25
CA SER A 5 60.64 -35.89 12.31
C SER A 5 59.25 -35.30 12.62
N ARG A 6 58.36 -35.45 11.62
CA ARG A 6 56.95 -35.90 11.65
C ARG A 6 56.15 -35.75 12.95
N LEU A 7 55.04 -35.02 12.87
CA LEU A 7 53.78 -35.50 13.46
C LEU A 7 52.62 -35.24 12.48
N LEU A 8 51.93 -36.34 12.15
CA LEU A 8 50.64 -36.37 11.47
C LEU A 8 49.57 -35.83 12.41
N VAL A 9 48.74 -34.91 11.93
CA VAL A 9 47.38 -34.73 12.45
C VAL A 9 46.46 -34.67 11.24
N GLY A 10 45.68 -35.73 11.07
CA GLY A 10 44.58 -35.75 10.11
C GLY A 10 43.44 -34.88 10.61
N ALA A 11 42.85 -34.11 9.70
CA ALA A 11 41.51 -33.57 9.86
C ALA A 11 40.82 -33.60 8.50
N LEU A 12 39.95 -34.61 8.38
CA LEU A 12 38.98 -34.83 7.35
C LEU A 12 37.91 -33.72 7.42
N VAL A 13 37.78 -32.88 6.39
CA VAL A 13 36.52 -32.16 6.11
C VAL A 13 36.30 -32.10 4.60
N LEU A 14 35.62 -33.13 4.08
CA LEU A 14 34.89 -33.06 2.82
C LEU A 14 33.43 -32.81 3.20
N ALA A 15 32.94 -31.60 2.94
CA ALA A 15 31.52 -31.35 2.75
C ALA A 15 31.36 -30.21 1.74
N LEU A 16 31.19 -30.62 0.48
CA LEU A 16 30.56 -29.81 -0.53
C LEU A 16 29.12 -29.53 -0.09
N GLY A 17 28.79 -28.26 0.03
CA GLY A 17 27.44 -27.78 0.24
C GLY A 17 27.38 -26.36 -0.31
N SER A 18 27.19 -26.27 -1.62
CA SER A 18 26.95 -25.03 -2.35
C SER A 18 25.98 -24.12 -1.60
N CYS A 19 26.34 -22.83 -1.52
CA CYS A 19 25.45 -21.74 -1.11
C CYS A 19 24.17 -21.77 -1.97
N GLY A 20 23.15 -22.46 -1.49
CA GLY A 20 21.79 -22.35 -1.98
C GLY A 20 21.11 -21.24 -1.22
N GLN A 21 21.41 -19.99 -1.58
CA GLN A 21 20.58 -18.85 -1.20
C GLN A 21 19.25 -18.99 -1.94
N CYS A 22 18.35 -19.80 -1.40
CA CYS A 22 16.94 -19.73 -1.75
C CYS A 22 16.32 -18.71 -0.80
N GLY A 23 16.46 -17.45 -1.21
CA GLY A 23 15.73 -16.35 -0.64
C GLY A 23 14.26 -16.75 -0.53
N SER A 24 13.67 -16.44 0.62
CA SER A 24 12.22 -16.30 0.68
C SER A 24 11.86 -15.36 -0.45
N SER A 25 11.24 -15.89 -1.51
CA SER A 25 10.49 -15.10 -2.47
C SER A 25 9.35 -14.49 -1.67
N SER A 26 9.63 -13.41 -0.96
CA SER A 26 8.65 -12.41 -0.60
C SER A 26 8.10 -11.97 -1.94
N SER A 27 6.99 -12.58 -2.35
CA SER A 27 6.17 -12.12 -3.44
C SER A 27 6.00 -10.62 -3.24
N SER A 28 6.77 -9.84 -3.99
CA SER A 28 6.63 -8.39 -4.08
C SER A 28 5.40 -8.16 -4.93
N ALA A 29 4.23 -8.49 -4.38
CA ALA A 29 2.99 -7.95 -4.90
C ALA A 29 3.15 -6.42 -4.87
N PRO A 30 2.97 -5.72 -5.99
CA PRO A 30 3.04 -4.27 -6.03
C PRO A 30 2.23 -3.66 -4.89
N ALA A 31 2.80 -2.65 -4.23
CA ALA A 31 2.18 -1.98 -3.09
C ALA A 31 0.81 -1.36 -3.46
N VAL A 32 0.56 -1.09 -4.74
CA VAL A 32 -0.66 -0.45 -5.24
C VAL A 32 -1.05 -1.04 -6.59
N HIS A 33 -2.31 -1.49 -6.71
CA HIS A 33 -2.94 -1.88 -7.97
C HIS A 33 -4.26 -1.13 -8.11
N LEU A 34 -4.16 0.16 -8.40
CA LEU A 34 -5.33 1.02 -8.64
C LEU A 34 -5.48 1.27 -10.13
N VAL A 35 -6.70 1.19 -10.62
CA VAL A 35 -7.08 1.48 -11.99
C VAL A 35 -8.04 2.65 -11.98
N PHE A 36 -7.69 3.68 -12.72
CA PHE A 36 -8.48 4.88 -12.95
C PHE A 36 -9.12 4.78 -14.33
N THR A 37 -10.41 5.06 -14.41
CA THR A 37 -11.16 5.10 -15.66
C THR A 37 -11.97 6.38 -15.72
N GLY A 38 -11.87 7.13 -16.81
CA GLY A 38 -12.53 8.42 -16.96
C GLY A 38 -11.57 9.48 -17.53
N PRO A 39 -11.81 10.77 -17.24
CA PRO A 39 -10.96 11.87 -17.69
C PRO A 39 -9.47 11.74 -17.32
N ALA A 40 -9.16 11.09 -16.20
CA ALA A 40 -7.80 10.84 -15.70
C ALA A 40 -7.42 9.35 -15.78
N ALA A 41 -7.86 8.64 -16.82
CA ALA A 41 -7.67 7.19 -16.92
C ALA A 41 -6.20 6.74 -16.92
N GLY A 42 -5.94 5.61 -16.26
CA GLY A 42 -4.67 4.91 -16.28
C GLY A 42 -4.42 4.03 -15.05
N THR A 43 -3.18 3.61 -14.87
CA THR A 43 -2.74 2.81 -13.72
C THR A 43 -1.44 3.40 -13.21
N PRO A 44 -1.32 3.76 -11.91
CA PRO A 44 -0.06 4.25 -11.37
C PRO A 44 1.01 3.16 -11.46
N ALA A 45 2.16 3.49 -12.05
CA ALA A 45 3.23 2.51 -12.27
C ALA A 45 4.10 2.27 -11.02
N SER A 46 4.15 3.26 -10.12
CA SER A 46 4.91 3.25 -8.87
C SER A 46 4.34 4.32 -7.92
N GLY A 47 4.85 4.41 -6.70
CA GLY A 47 4.47 5.42 -5.70
C GLY A 47 4.85 4.97 -4.30
N THR A 48 4.88 5.91 -3.36
CA THR A 48 4.99 5.61 -1.92
C THR A 48 3.65 5.84 -1.26
N SER A 49 3.26 4.91 -0.41
CA SER A 49 1.99 4.93 0.29
C SER A 49 2.17 4.95 1.81
N GLY A 50 1.41 5.81 2.47
CA GLY A 50 1.40 5.97 3.92
C GLY A 50 0.00 5.78 4.48
N CYS A 51 -0.09 5.15 5.64
CA CYS A 51 -1.34 4.96 6.37
C CYS A 51 -1.20 5.36 7.83
N GLN A 52 -2.25 6.03 8.33
CA GLN A 52 -2.36 6.47 9.70
C GLN A 52 -3.72 6.08 10.26
N ALA A 53 -3.72 5.27 11.32
CA ALA A 53 -4.93 4.92 12.07
C ALA A 53 -4.91 5.64 13.42
N PHE A 54 -5.87 6.52 13.65
CA PHE A 54 -6.04 7.26 14.91
C PHE A 54 -7.10 6.54 15.76
N THR A 55 -6.69 5.88 16.83
CA THR A 55 -7.58 5.02 17.62
C THR A 55 -8.58 5.83 18.45
N SER A 56 -8.14 6.95 19.02
CA SER A 56 -8.97 7.82 19.86
C SER A 56 -10.07 8.52 19.07
N SER A 57 -9.72 9.10 17.92
CA SER A 57 -10.68 9.78 17.04
C SER A 57 -11.40 8.83 16.06
N LYS A 58 -11.09 7.52 16.09
CA LYS A 58 -11.57 6.52 15.12
C LYS A 58 -11.44 7.00 13.68
N ARG A 59 -10.25 7.49 13.32
CA ARG A 59 -9.96 8.03 11.99
C ARG A 59 -8.96 7.14 11.28
N PHE A 60 -9.07 7.04 9.96
CA PHE A 60 -8.06 6.43 9.12
C PHE A 60 -7.72 7.36 7.96
N GLY A 61 -6.43 7.45 7.64
CA GLY A 61 -5.92 8.13 6.46
C GLY A 61 -5.02 7.20 5.67
N TYR A 62 -5.18 7.22 4.35
CA TYR A 62 -4.22 6.69 3.38
C TYR A 62 -3.83 7.82 2.44
N GLU A 63 -2.57 7.83 2.05
CA GLU A 63 -2.02 8.72 1.05
C GLU A 63 -1.13 7.93 0.09
N LEU A 64 -1.32 8.14 -1.21
CA LEU A 64 -0.40 7.76 -2.27
C LEU A 64 0.21 9.02 -2.83
N ASP A 65 1.54 9.08 -2.81
CA ASP A 65 2.33 10.20 -3.32
C ASP A 65 3.55 9.67 -4.10
N GLY A 66 4.16 10.53 -4.91
CA GLY A 66 5.27 10.19 -5.80
C GLY A 66 4.90 9.18 -6.88
N ALA A 67 3.61 8.92 -7.06
CA ALA A 67 3.09 8.04 -8.08
C ALA A 67 2.94 8.78 -9.41
N GLN A 68 3.16 8.08 -10.52
CA GLN A 68 2.98 8.65 -11.86
C GLN A 68 2.07 7.81 -12.73
N MET A 69 1.26 8.52 -13.52
CA MET A 69 0.33 7.98 -14.50
C MET A 69 0.37 8.88 -15.73
N ASN A 70 0.68 8.31 -16.90
CA ASN A 70 0.81 9.05 -18.16
C ASN A 70 1.76 10.26 -18.11
N GLY A 71 2.83 10.17 -17.30
CA GLY A 71 3.79 11.26 -17.11
C GLY A 71 3.30 12.41 -16.22
N GLN A 72 2.17 12.22 -15.53
CA GLN A 72 1.62 13.15 -14.55
C GLN A 72 1.70 12.56 -13.15
N ASP A 73 1.96 13.42 -12.17
CA ASP A 73 1.96 13.02 -10.77
C ASP A 73 0.53 12.72 -10.31
N VAL A 74 0.40 11.66 -9.50
CA VAL A 74 -0.85 11.20 -8.90
C VAL A 74 -0.76 11.38 -7.40
N VAL A 75 -1.68 12.18 -6.86
CA VAL A 75 -1.90 12.28 -5.42
C VAL A 75 -3.29 11.74 -5.13
N LEU A 76 -3.36 10.68 -4.33
CA LEU A 76 -4.61 10.08 -3.89
C LEU A 76 -4.65 10.02 -2.37
N THR A 77 -5.71 10.58 -1.78
CA THR A 77 -5.97 10.44 -0.34
C THR A 77 -7.29 9.73 -0.11
N MET A 78 -7.32 8.78 0.83
CA MET A 78 -8.55 8.20 1.38
C MET A 78 -8.63 8.54 2.86
N THR A 79 -9.73 9.14 3.31
CA THR A 79 -9.91 9.50 4.71
C THR A 79 -11.25 9.00 5.24
N VAL A 80 -11.22 8.11 6.23
CA VAL A 80 -12.38 7.78 7.06
C VAL A 80 -12.34 8.73 8.24
N TYR A 81 -13.16 9.79 8.23
CA TYR A 81 -13.09 10.88 9.21
C TYR A 81 -13.49 10.49 10.63
N SER A 82 -14.39 9.50 10.76
CA SER A 82 -14.85 8.96 12.03
C SER A 82 -15.32 7.51 11.83
N ASN A 83 -15.49 6.76 12.91
CA ASN A 83 -15.98 5.38 12.90
C ASN A 83 -15.06 4.34 12.24
N PHE A 84 -13.77 4.65 12.03
CA PHE A 84 -12.79 3.63 11.73
C PHE A 84 -12.61 2.69 12.92
N ASN A 85 -12.92 1.40 12.74
CA ASN A 85 -12.78 0.36 13.77
C ASN A 85 -11.83 -0.77 13.30
N GLY A 86 -10.96 -0.48 12.33
CA GLY A 86 -10.04 -1.46 11.75
C GLY A 86 -10.60 -2.11 10.50
N GLN A 87 -10.54 -3.45 10.44
CA GLN A 87 -11.08 -4.23 9.32
C GLN A 87 -12.56 -3.93 9.11
N GLY A 88 -12.98 -3.79 7.85
CA GLY A 88 -14.38 -3.62 7.51
C GLY A 88 -14.60 -2.98 6.15
N THR A 89 -15.87 -2.79 5.82
CA THR A 89 -16.30 -2.02 4.65
C THR A 89 -16.82 -0.67 5.13
N TYR A 90 -16.29 0.39 4.53
CA TYR A 90 -16.65 1.78 4.81
C TYR A 90 -17.33 2.35 3.57
N PRO A 91 -18.53 2.93 3.67
CA PRO A 91 -19.16 3.59 2.53
C PRO A 91 -18.29 4.77 2.10
N VAL A 92 -18.10 4.93 0.79
CA VAL A 92 -17.38 6.07 0.21
C VAL A 92 -18.40 7.15 -0.14
N GLY A 93 -18.12 8.38 0.26
CA GLY A 93 -19.09 9.46 0.20
C GLY A 93 -18.44 10.82 0.42
N THR A 94 -19.23 11.76 0.94
CA THR A 94 -18.71 12.99 1.52
C THR A 94 -18.46 12.82 3.02
N VAL A 95 -17.70 13.74 3.60
CA VAL A 95 -17.52 13.84 5.06
C VAL A 95 -18.86 13.95 5.79
N LEU A 96 -19.85 14.62 5.18
CA LEU A 96 -21.18 14.85 5.76
C LEU A 96 -22.00 13.55 5.85
N ASP A 97 -21.72 12.58 4.99
CA ASP A 97 -22.39 11.28 5.00
C ASP A 97 -21.77 10.31 6.02
N GLY A 98 -20.73 10.74 6.75
CA GLY A 98 -19.95 9.88 7.64
C GLY A 98 -19.15 8.80 6.89
N GLY A 99 -19.02 8.93 5.57
CA GLY A 99 -18.29 8.00 4.72
C GLY A 99 -16.79 8.27 4.68
N ALA A 100 -16.07 7.35 4.04
CA ALA A 100 -14.72 7.57 3.57
C ALA A 100 -14.75 8.59 2.43
N GLU A 101 -13.96 9.65 2.51
CA GLU A 101 -13.76 10.57 1.40
C GLU A 101 -12.51 10.15 0.63
N LEU A 102 -12.62 10.13 -0.69
CA LEU A 102 -11.49 10.01 -1.59
C LEU A 102 -11.24 11.37 -2.23
N ARG A 103 -9.98 11.75 -2.38
CA ARG A 103 -9.57 12.92 -3.16
C ARG A 103 -8.46 12.51 -4.11
N LEU A 104 -8.62 12.82 -5.39
CA LEU A 104 -7.70 12.49 -6.47
C LEU A 104 -7.25 13.77 -7.17
N GLN A 105 -5.95 13.88 -7.39
CA GLN A 105 -5.35 14.88 -8.26
C GLN A 105 -4.39 14.21 -9.23
N VAL A 106 -4.64 14.41 -10.53
CA VAL A 106 -3.78 13.92 -11.62
C VAL A 106 -3.75 14.96 -12.73
N GLY A 107 -2.59 15.57 -12.96
CA GLY A 107 -2.47 16.63 -13.97
C GLY A 107 -3.45 17.78 -13.71
N SER A 108 -4.37 18.02 -14.64
CA SER A 108 -5.43 19.03 -14.51
C SER A 108 -6.71 18.53 -13.83
N TYR A 109 -6.85 17.22 -13.66
CA TYR A 109 -8.01 16.64 -12.99
C TYR A 109 -7.85 16.76 -11.47
N VAL A 110 -8.87 17.30 -10.81
CA VAL A 110 -8.98 17.36 -9.36
C VAL A 110 -10.41 17.01 -8.99
N GLY A 111 -10.60 15.95 -8.20
CA GLY A 111 -11.93 15.48 -7.81
C GLY A 111 -11.96 14.88 -6.41
N SER A 112 -13.12 14.95 -5.78
CA SER A 112 -13.40 14.30 -4.51
C SER A 112 -14.74 13.58 -4.57
N THR A 113 -14.87 12.46 -3.85
CA THR A 113 -16.09 11.64 -3.87
C THR A 113 -17.32 12.41 -3.43
N THR A 114 -18.45 12.13 -4.09
CA THR A 114 -19.78 12.60 -3.72
C THR A 114 -20.51 11.55 -2.89
N SER A 115 -21.66 11.89 -2.32
CA SER A 115 -22.49 10.95 -1.54
C SER A 115 -22.78 9.66 -2.31
N GLY A 116 -22.61 8.51 -1.66
CA GLY A 116 -22.89 7.20 -2.25
C GLY A 116 -21.95 6.80 -3.38
N ALA A 117 -20.71 7.29 -3.37
CA ALA A 117 -19.72 7.06 -4.42
C ALA A 117 -19.21 5.61 -4.51
N GLY A 118 -19.33 4.81 -3.46
CA GLY A 118 -18.91 3.40 -3.50
C GLY A 118 -18.49 2.84 -2.15
N GLU A 119 -17.45 2.00 -2.14
CA GLU A 119 -16.98 1.28 -0.96
C GLU A 119 -15.45 1.26 -0.84
N LEU A 120 -14.98 1.48 0.39
CA LEU A 120 -13.60 1.25 0.82
C LEU A 120 -13.58 0.02 1.73
N LYS A 121 -12.89 -1.02 1.33
CA LYS A 121 -12.66 -2.23 2.14
C LYS A 121 -11.28 -2.16 2.75
N VAL A 122 -11.20 -2.46 4.03
CA VAL A 122 -9.95 -2.54 4.80
C VAL A 122 -9.79 -3.96 5.30
N ASP A 123 -8.68 -4.58 4.93
CA ASP A 123 -8.34 -5.96 5.29
C ASP A 123 -7.93 -6.10 6.77
N PRO A 124 -7.88 -7.34 7.30
CA PRO A 124 -7.24 -7.62 8.57
C PRO A 124 -5.85 -6.98 8.68
N GLY A 125 -5.61 -6.26 9.78
CA GLY A 125 -4.35 -5.56 10.03
C GLY A 125 -4.33 -4.11 9.58
N GLY A 126 -5.34 -3.62 8.86
CA GLY A 126 -5.53 -2.19 8.56
C GLY A 126 -4.54 -1.58 7.55
N ARG A 127 -3.63 -2.38 7.01
CA ARG A 127 -2.53 -1.92 6.13
C ARG A 127 -2.78 -2.14 4.65
N SER A 128 -3.91 -2.72 4.29
CA SER A 128 -4.29 -3.01 2.91
C SER A 128 -5.80 -3.08 2.79
N GLY A 129 -6.25 -3.12 1.54
CA GLY A 129 -7.64 -3.32 1.23
C GLY A 129 -7.93 -3.10 -0.25
N THR A 130 -9.20 -2.82 -0.53
CA THR A 130 -9.66 -2.47 -1.88
C THR A 130 -10.50 -1.21 -1.85
N ILE A 131 -10.52 -0.49 -2.96
CA ILE A 131 -11.41 0.64 -3.18
C ILE A 131 -12.19 0.38 -4.47
N ASP A 132 -13.44 0.82 -4.48
CA ASP A 132 -14.28 0.90 -5.68
C ASP A 132 -15.14 2.15 -5.50
N ALA A 133 -14.81 3.22 -6.22
CA ALA A 133 -15.40 4.53 -5.97
C ALA A 133 -15.50 5.40 -7.23
N ALA A 134 -16.69 5.95 -7.43
CA ALA A 134 -16.95 7.00 -8.40
C ALA A 134 -16.45 8.36 -7.89
N LEU A 135 -15.87 9.11 -8.79
CA LEU A 135 -15.45 10.49 -8.63
C LEU A 135 -16.24 11.38 -9.62
N PRO A 136 -16.18 12.72 -9.48
CA PRO A 136 -16.85 13.64 -10.39
C PRO A 136 -16.47 13.43 -11.86
N GLU A 137 -17.32 13.92 -12.75
CA GLU A 137 -17.07 13.92 -14.21
C GLU A 137 -16.90 12.53 -14.83
N GLY A 138 -17.39 11.49 -14.15
CA GLY A 138 -17.32 10.10 -14.62
C GLY A 138 -15.96 9.44 -14.39
N GLU A 139 -15.07 10.07 -13.63
CA GLU A 139 -13.86 9.42 -13.13
C GLU A 139 -14.22 8.33 -12.12
N HIS A 140 -13.44 7.25 -12.10
CA HIS A 140 -13.70 6.12 -11.24
C HIS A 140 -12.39 5.42 -10.90
N VAL A 141 -12.19 5.11 -9.62
CA VAL A 141 -11.04 4.34 -9.16
C VAL A 141 -11.51 2.98 -8.66
N SER A 142 -10.78 1.93 -9.02
CA SER A 142 -10.96 0.62 -8.42
C SER A 142 -9.65 -0.13 -8.26
N GLY A 143 -9.61 -1.08 -7.33
CA GLY A 143 -8.49 -2.00 -7.18
C GLY A 143 -7.98 -2.11 -5.74
N SER A 144 -6.77 -2.62 -5.58
CA SER A 144 -6.17 -2.87 -4.27
C SER A 144 -5.10 -1.86 -3.91
N TRP A 145 -5.01 -1.59 -2.61
CA TRP A 145 -4.01 -0.71 -2.03
C TRP A 145 -3.36 -1.41 -0.84
N ARG A 146 -2.10 -1.09 -0.60
CA ARG A 146 -1.33 -1.52 0.56
C ARG A 146 -0.38 -0.39 0.93
N CYS A 147 -0.25 -0.12 2.22
CA CYS A 147 0.62 0.94 2.72
C CYS A 147 2.06 0.43 2.85
N ASP A 148 3.02 1.21 2.36
CA ASP A 148 4.45 0.97 2.62
C ASP A 148 4.80 1.29 4.08
N LYS A 149 4.18 2.34 4.62
CA LYS A 149 4.27 2.74 6.03
C LYS A 149 2.89 2.69 6.67
N TYR A 150 2.83 2.17 7.89
CA TYR A 150 1.59 2.10 8.67
C TYR A 150 1.85 2.46 10.12
N GLU A 151 1.17 3.50 10.57
CA GLU A 151 1.28 4.04 11.93
C GLU A 151 -0.07 3.95 12.64
N VAL A 152 -0.04 3.56 13.92
CA VAL A 152 -1.19 3.60 14.81
C VAL A 152 -0.92 4.68 15.84
N LEU A 153 -1.75 5.71 15.83
CA LEU A 153 -1.63 6.90 16.64
C LEU A 153 -2.76 6.95 17.67
N THR A 154 -2.44 7.36 18.90
CA THR A 154 -3.40 7.39 20.03
C THR A 154 -3.89 8.80 20.36
N SER A 155 -3.56 9.80 19.53
CA SER A 155 -3.82 11.23 19.78
C SER A 155 -5.31 11.58 19.79
#